data_AF-A0A377YET3-F1
#
_entry.id   AF-A0A377YET3-F1
#
_cell.length_a   1.000
_cell.length_b   1.000
_cell.length_c   1.000
_cell.angle_alpha   90.00
_cell.angle_beta   90.00
_cell.angle_gamma   90.00
#
_symmetry.space_group_name_H-M   'P 1'
#
loop_
_entity.id
_entity.type
_entity.pdbx_description
1 polymer ?
#
loop_
_entity_poly.entity_id
_entity_poly.type
_entity_poly.pdbx_seq_one_letter_code
_entity_poly.pdbx_strand_id
1 'polypeptide(L)'
;MSRAAEECLFSVAHCDPWRYDELNDALIEKAKRHAELHRVDPLTLIRDDVASLPGFLRKPLETRIKYLEKSEDPRHLPTYLNEVITPSLVRIDKVRTNQASLSFQAMAGRDSLDQLLRLAELNQREVKRLSTLVAAHIDMIFIQLCGEMLTDELASPIVILELYRRVAAEVSRLDVIPPGYEALRSKHNRRNPINYELIPGAFARMRCADWWQRKLWQLRNE
;
A
#
# COMPACT_ATOMS: atom_id res chain seq x y z
N MET A 1 -22.05 16.97 10.73
CA MET A 1 -22.04 15.87 11.73
C MET A 1 -20.89 16.13 12.70
N SER A 2 -21.05 15.86 13.99
CA SER A 2 -20.03 16.17 15.02
C SER A 2 -18.85 15.19 14.93
N ARG A 3 -17.62 15.62 15.26
CA ARG A 3 -16.43 14.74 15.36
C ARG A 3 -16.67 13.51 16.26
N ALA A 4 -17.52 13.65 17.28
CA ALA A 4 -17.92 12.54 18.15
C ALA A 4 -18.76 11.47 17.43
N ALA A 5 -19.49 11.83 16.36
CA ALA A 5 -20.28 10.88 15.57
C ALA A 5 -19.39 10.09 14.58
N GLU A 6 -18.28 10.68 14.12
CA GLU A 6 -17.26 9.97 13.33
C GLU A 6 -16.48 9.00 14.21
N GLU A 7 -16.09 9.39 15.42
CA GLU A 7 -15.40 8.50 16.37
C GLU A 7 -16.26 7.30 16.82
N CYS A 8 -17.58 7.44 16.90
CA CYS A 8 -18.49 6.33 17.18
C CYS A 8 -18.63 5.31 16.04
N LEU A 9 -18.51 5.74 14.76
CA LEU A 9 -18.61 4.83 13.62
C LEU A 9 -17.34 4.01 13.40
N PHE A 10 -16.20 4.45 13.92
CA PHE A 10 -14.89 3.82 13.73
C PHE A 10 -14.24 3.28 15.01
N SER A 11 -14.95 3.30 16.15
CA SER A 11 -14.49 2.63 17.38
C SER A 11 -14.69 1.12 17.26
N VAL A 12 -13.60 0.36 17.46
CA VAL A 12 -13.56 -1.12 17.52
C VAL A 12 -14.59 -1.69 18.52
N ALA A 13 -15.06 -0.88 19.47
CA ALA A 13 -16.07 -1.26 20.45
C ALA A 13 -17.50 -1.43 19.91
N HIS A 14 -17.78 -1.08 18.64
CA HIS A 14 -19.11 -1.22 18.01
C HIS A 14 -19.14 -2.18 16.80
N CYS A 15 -18.07 -2.92 16.54
CA CYS A 15 -18.16 -4.06 15.63
C CYS A 15 -19.04 -5.13 16.28
N ASP A 16 -20.11 -5.54 15.59
CA ASP A 16 -21.01 -6.62 16.01
C ASP A 16 -20.19 -7.84 16.46
N PRO A 17 -20.24 -8.24 17.76
CA PRO A 17 -19.40 -9.32 18.30
C PRO A 17 -19.48 -10.60 17.47
N TRP A 18 -20.67 -10.91 16.93
CA TRP A 18 -20.91 -12.08 16.09
C TRP A 18 -20.18 -12.03 14.75
N ARG A 19 -20.01 -10.83 14.17
CA ARG A 19 -19.28 -10.63 12.91
C ARG A 19 -17.77 -10.79 13.11
N TYR A 20 -17.26 -10.44 14.29
CA TYR A 20 -15.87 -10.65 14.66
C TYR A 20 -15.58 -12.16 14.84
N ASP A 21 -16.48 -12.85 15.53
CA ASP A 21 -16.41 -14.30 15.72
C ASP A 21 -16.51 -15.06 14.39
N GLU A 22 -17.43 -14.68 13.48
CA GLU A 22 -17.52 -15.30 12.14
C GLU A 22 -16.25 -15.11 11.30
N LEU A 23 -15.65 -13.92 11.32
CA LEU A 23 -14.39 -13.65 10.62
C LEU A 23 -13.23 -14.44 11.24
N ASN A 24 -13.20 -14.54 12.56
CA ASN A 24 -12.18 -15.29 13.28
C ASN A 24 -12.33 -16.80 13.05
N ASP A 25 -13.54 -17.33 13.07
CA ASP A 25 -13.86 -18.72 12.77
C ASP A 25 -13.52 -19.07 11.33
N ALA A 26 -13.81 -18.19 10.37
CA ALA A 26 -13.40 -18.37 8.97
C ALA A 26 -11.87 -18.42 8.81
N LEU A 27 -11.13 -17.59 9.56
CA LEU A 27 -9.67 -17.61 9.60
C LEU A 27 -9.13 -18.90 10.24
N ILE A 28 -9.74 -19.35 11.34
CA ILE A 28 -9.38 -20.58 12.05
C ILE A 28 -9.64 -21.81 11.15
N GLU A 29 -10.79 -21.88 10.49
CA GLU A 29 -11.13 -22.97 9.57
C GLU A 29 -10.23 -22.95 8.33
N LYS A 30 -9.88 -21.77 7.79
CA LYS A 30 -8.87 -21.66 6.74
C LYS A 30 -7.51 -22.20 7.23
N ALA A 31 -7.09 -21.83 8.42
CA ALA A 31 -5.83 -22.29 9.01
C ALA A 31 -5.80 -23.81 9.27
N LYS A 32 -6.92 -24.39 9.74
CA LYS A 32 -7.05 -25.85 9.90
C LYS A 32 -6.95 -26.58 8.57
N ARG A 33 -7.68 -26.13 7.53
CA ARG A 33 -7.56 -26.70 6.17
C ARG A 33 -6.14 -26.60 5.64
N HIS A 34 -5.49 -25.45 5.85
CA HIS A 34 -4.09 -25.25 5.48
C HIS A 34 -3.17 -26.26 6.19
N ALA A 35 -3.37 -26.47 7.50
CA ALA A 35 -2.60 -27.41 8.32
C ALA A 35 -2.84 -28.88 7.94
N GLU A 36 -4.08 -29.24 7.58
CA GLU A 36 -4.44 -30.56 7.07
C GLU A 36 -3.80 -30.82 5.70
N LEU A 37 -3.84 -29.84 4.79
CA LEU A 37 -3.18 -29.92 3.47
C LEU A 37 -1.66 -30.01 3.60
N HIS A 38 -1.05 -29.26 4.52
CA HIS A 38 0.38 -29.37 4.86
C HIS A 38 0.77 -30.78 5.34
N ARG A 39 -0.12 -31.49 6.04
CA ARG A 39 0.13 -32.86 6.51
C ARG A 39 0.08 -33.88 5.37
N VAL A 40 -0.67 -33.61 4.31
CA VAL A 40 -0.88 -34.53 3.19
C VAL A 40 0.20 -34.35 2.11
N ASP A 41 0.51 -33.11 1.70
CA ASP A 41 1.63 -32.78 0.81
C ASP A 41 1.93 -31.26 0.81
N PRO A 42 3.11 -30.81 1.28
CA PRO A 42 3.51 -29.41 1.28
C PRO A 42 3.47 -28.74 -0.11
N LEU A 43 3.65 -29.50 -1.19
CA LEU A 43 3.67 -28.96 -2.56
C LEU A 43 2.27 -28.64 -3.09
N THR A 44 1.25 -29.34 -2.60
CA THR A 44 -0.15 -29.12 -2.97
C THR A 44 -0.62 -27.75 -2.50
N LEU A 45 -0.23 -27.35 -1.29
CA LEU A 45 -0.56 -26.03 -0.76
C LEU A 45 0.04 -24.88 -1.59
N ILE A 46 1.32 -24.99 -1.96
CA ILE A 46 1.99 -23.95 -2.76
C ILE A 46 1.24 -23.76 -4.10
N ARG A 47 0.66 -24.83 -4.65
CA ARG A 47 -0.14 -24.77 -5.88
C ARG A 47 -1.48 -24.06 -5.65
N ASP A 48 -2.15 -24.32 -4.54
CA ASP A 48 -3.40 -23.64 -4.17
C ASP A 48 -3.16 -22.14 -3.94
N ASP A 49 -2.06 -21.79 -3.29
CA ASP A 49 -1.65 -20.40 -3.11
C ASP A 49 -1.38 -19.71 -4.44
N VAL A 50 -0.68 -20.37 -5.36
CA VAL A 50 -0.50 -19.87 -6.75
C VAL A 50 -1.85 -19.73 -7.46
N ALA A 51 -2.78 -20.67 -7.26
CA ALA A 51 -4.09 -20.64 -7.88
C ALA A 51 -4.94 -19.43 -7.42
N SER A 52 -4.71 -18.98 -6.18
CA SER A 52 -5.34 -17.79 -5.59
C SER A 52 -4.82 -16.46 -6.14
N LEU A 53 -3.67 -16.45 -6.82
CA LEU A 53 -3.08 -15.23 -7.37
C LEU A 53 -3.87 -14.66 -8.57
N PRO A 54 -3.80 -13.34 -8.81
CA PRO A 54 -4.34 -12.72 -10.02
C PRO A 54 -3.78 -13.34 -11.30
N GLY A 55 -4.59 -13.36 -12.36
CA GLY A 55 -4.28 -14.08 -13.60
C GLY A 55 -2.94 -13.74 -14.26
N PHE A 56 -2.45 -12.50 -14.15
CA PHE A 56 -1.16 -12.12 -14.75
C PHE A 56 0.06 -12.63 -13.96
N LEU A 57 -0.07 -12.86 -12.64
CA LEU A 57 0.95 -13.54 -11.82
C LEU A 57 0.80 -15.05 -11.92
N ARG A 58 -0.44 -15.53 -11.87
CA ARG A 58 -0.77 -16.96 -11.87
C ARG A 58 -0.40 -17.65 -13.18
N LYS A 59 -0.81 -17.13 -14.34
CA LYS A 59 -0.66 -17.82 -15.63
C LYS A 59 0.79 -18.18 -15.99
N PRO A 60 1.79 -17.27 -15.84
CA PRO A 60 3.18 -17.63 -16.08
C PRO A 60 3.68 -18.74 -15.15
N LEU A 61 3.32 -18.67 -13.86
CA LEU A 61 3.70 -19.67 -12.86
C LEU A 61 3.06 -21.03 -13.16
N GLU A 62 1.75 -21.07 -13.43
CA GLU A 62 1.03 -22.29 -13.83
C GLU A 62 1.63 -22.93 -15.08
N THR A 63 2.01 -22.11 -16.07
CA THR A 63 2.65 -22.60 -17.31
C THR A 63 3.99 -23.25 -16.99
N ARG A 64 4.79 -22.63 -16.12
CA ARG A 64 6.07 -23.17 -15.69
C ARG A 64 5.91 -24.44 -14.85
N ILE A 65 4.95 -24.48 -13.94
CA ILE A 65 4.61 -25.68 -13.15
C ILE A 65 4.26 -26.84 -14.08
N LYS A 66 3.35 -26.64 -15.03
CA LYS A 66 2.95 -27.67 -16.03
C LYS A 66 4.12 -28.16 -16.89
N TYR A 67 5.08 -27.29 -17.18
CA TYR A 67 6.30 -27.68 -17.88
C TYR A 67 7.20 -28.55 -16.99
N LEU A 68 7.39 -28.18 -15.73
CA LEU A 68 8.22 -28.92 -14.78
C LEU A 68 7.60 -30.25 -14.33
N GLU A 69 6.28 -30.39 -14.38
CA GLU A 69 5.59 -31.68 -14.19
C GLU A 69 5.97 -32.72 -15.24
N LYS A 70 6.32 -32.26 -16.45
CA LYS A 70 6.74 -33.13 -17.56
C LYS A 70 8.26 -33.33 -17.61
N SER A 71 9.00 -32.75 -16.65
CA SER A 71 10.45 -32.89 -16.55
C SER A 71 10.83 -34.32 -16.18
N GLU A 72 11.92 -34.82 -16.78
CA GLU A 72 12.48 -36.14 -16.46
C GLU A 72 13.08 -36.21 -15.05
N ASP A 73 13.61 -35.09 -14.53
CA ASP A 73 14.10 -35.03 -13.14
C ASP A 73 12.95 -34.69 -12.18
N PRO A 74 12.57 -35.61 -11.26
CA PRO A 74 11.46 -35.40 -10.33
C PRO A 74 11.76 -34.32 -9.28
N ARG A 75 13.02 -33.88 -9.12
CA ARG A 75 13.40 -32.83 -8.16
C ARG A 75 13.10 -31.42 -8.67
N HIS A 76 13.05 -31.22 -9.98
CA HIS A 76 12.91 -29.88 -10.56
C HIS A 76 11.64 -29.16 -10.10
N LEU A 77 10.51 -29.86 -10.02
CA LEU A 77 9.25 -29.28 -9.58
C LEU A 77 9.28 -28.92 -8.07
N PRO A 78 9.61 -29.83 -7.13
CA PRO A 78 9.78 -29.49 -5.73
C PRO A 78 10.78 -28.35 -5.48
N THR A 79 11.93 -28.35 -6.17
CA THR A 79 12.93 -27.27 -6.07
C THR A 79 12.34 -25.94 -6.51
N TYR A 80 11.66 -25.89 -7.67
CA TYR A 80 11.04 -24.64 -8.14
C TYR A 80 9.94 -24.12 -7.21
N LEU A 81 9.08 -25.01 -6.69
CA LEU A 81 8.02 -24.64 -5.76
C LEU A 81 8.62 -24.05 -4.47
N ASN A 82 9.60 -24.72 -3.87
CA ASN A 82 10.18 -24.29 -2.59
C ASN A 82 11.16 -23.13 -2.71
N GLU A 83 12.02 -23.10 -3.73
CA GLU A 83 13.11 -22.11 -3.83
C GLU A 83 12.72 -20.86 -4.61
N VAL A 84 11.68 -20.92 -5.46
CA VAL A 84 11.26 -19.77 -6.29
C VAL A 84 9.88 -19.27 -5.90
N ILE A 85 8.89 -20.17 -5.82
CA ILE A 85 7.50 -19.77 -5.58
C ILE A 85 7.29 -19.40 -4.11
N THR A 86 7.68 -20.23 -3.15
CA THR A 86 7.48 -19.93 -1.72
C THR A 86 8.04 -18.56 -1.31
N PRO A 87 9.29 -18.17 -1.64
CA PRO A 87 9.79 -16.83 -1.32
C PRO A 87 9.01 -15.71 -2.01
N SER A 88 8.52 -15.95 -3.24
CA SER A 88 7.70 -14.98 -3.96
C SER A 88 6.34 -14.77 -3.29
N LEU A 89 5.69 -15.85 -2.82
CA LEU A 89 4.42 -15.80 -2.09
C LEU A 89 4.58 -15.10 -0.74
N VAL A 90 5.61 -15.45 0.03
CA VAL A 90 5.93 -14.79 1.31
C VAL A 90 6.14 -13.29 1.13
N ARG A 91 6.82 -12.87 0.06
CA ARG A 91 6.99 -11.45 -0.27
C ARG A 91 5.65 -10.78 -0.59
N ILE A 92 4.78 -11.43 -1.36
CA ILE A 92 3.45 -10.88 -1.67
C ILE A 92 2.63 -10.68 -0.38
N ASP A 93 2.64 -11.65 0.52
CA ASP A 93 1.92 -11.55 1.80
C ASP A 93 2.50 -10.48 2.73
N LYS A 94 3.83 -10.32 2.75
CA LYS A 94 4.48 -9.23 3.46
C LYS A 94 4.02 -7.86 2.92
N VAL A 95 4.01 -7.69 1.59
CA VAL A 95 3.54 -6.46 0.93
C VAL A 95 2.07 -6.18 1.30
N ARG A 96 1.21 -7.22 1.29
CA ARG A 96 -0.20 -7.10 1.71
C ARG A 96 -0.33 -6.65 3.17
N THR A 97 0.51 -7.18 4.06
CA THR A 97 0.49 -6.82 5.49
C THR A 97 0.91 -5.38 5.70
N ASN A 98 1.95 -4.91 5.00
CA ASN A 98 2.38 -3.51 5.04
C ASN A 98 1.26 -2.57 4.55
N GLN A 99 0.55 -2.96 3.50
CA GLN A 99 -0.57 -2.21 2.92
C GLN A 99 -1.86 -2.30 3.75
N ALA A 100 -1.87 -3.05 4.85
CA ALA A 100 -2.99 -3.17 5.77
C ALA A 100 -2.94 -2.17 6.94
N SER A 101 -2.01 -1.21 6.95
CA SER A 101 -1.97 -0.18 8.00
C SER A 101 -3.25 0.65 8.00
N LEU A 102 -3.74 1.05 9.18
CA LEU A 102 -5.01 1.79 9.31
C LEU A 102 -5.01 3.10 8.51
N SER A 103 -3.85 3.80 8.45
CA SER A 103 -3.68 5.01 7.65
C SER A 103 -3.78 4.74 6.15
N PHE A 104 -3.21 3.62 5.70
CA PHE A 104 -3.23 3.22 4.29
C PHE A 104 -4.63 2.78 3.88
N GLN A 105 -5.33 2.02 4.72
CA GLN A 105 -6.72 1.62 4.51
C GLN A 105 -7.68 2.82 4.47
N ALA A 106 -7.53 3.77 5.39
CA ALA A 106 -8.34 4.99 5.41
C ALA A 106 -8.16 5.82 4.12
N MET A 107 -6.95 5.82 3.56
CA MET A 107 -6.65 6.49 2.29
C MET A 107 -7.26 5.74 1.09
N ALA A 108 -7.19 4.41 1.09
CA ALA A 108 -7.79 3.59 0.04
C ALA A 108 -9.33 3.69 -0.02
N GLY A 109 -9.97 4.06 1.10
CA GLY A 109 -11.40 4.34 1.15
C GLY A 109 -11.84 5.64 0.45
N ARG A 110 -10.91 6.46 -0.04
CA ARG A 110 -11.20 7.74 -0.71
C ARG A 110 -11.06 7.63 -2.24
N ASP A 111 -11.79 8.47 -2.96
CA ASP A 111 -11.55 8.86 -4.37
C ASP A 111 -11.11 7.74 -5.34
N SER A 112 -11.76 6.57 -5.31
CA SER A 112 -11.43 5.42 -6.18
C SER A 112 -9.99 4.90 -6.01
N LEU A 113 -9.42 5.04 -4.81
CA LEU A 113 -8.10 4.53 -4.44
C LEU A 113 -8.16 3.13 -3.81
N ASP A 114 -9.27 2.42 -3.95
CA ASP A 114 -9.52 1.08 -3.42
C ASP A 114 -8.46 0.05 -3.88
N GLN A 115 -7.93 0.25 -5.08
CA GLN A 115 -6.86 -0.56 -5.66
C GLN A 115 -5.54 -0.51 -4.86
N LEU A 116 -5.34 0.49 -4.00
CA LEU A 116 -4.19 0.53 -3.09
C LEU A 116 -4.14 -0.71 -2.19
N LEU A 117 -5.29 -1.23 -1.73
CA LEU A 117 -5.37 -2.42 -0.87
C LEU A 117 -4.89 -3.70 -1.56
N ARG A 118 -4.77 -3.66 -2.89
CA ARG A 118 -4.33 -4.78 -3.73
C ARG A 118 -3.08 -4.42 -4.52
N LEU A 119 -2.28 -3.45 -4.06
CA LEU A 119 -1.15 -2.91 -4.82
C LEU A 119 -0.12 -4.01 -5.20
N ALA A 120 0.12 -5.00 -4.32
CA ALA A 120 0.94 -6.19 -4.62
C ALA A 120 0.51 -6.94 -5.90
N GLU A 121 -0.79 -6.91 -6.15
CA GLU A 121 -1.51 -7.63 -7.19
C GLU A 121 -1.80 -6.78 -8.42
N LEU A 122 -1.29 -5.55 -8.51
CA LEU A 122 -1.53 -4.74 -9.70
C LEU A 122 -0.47 -5.00 -10.78
N ASN A 123 -0.90 -4.94 -12.03
CA ASN A 123 -0.02 -4.93 -13.19
C ASN A 123 0.49 -3.51 -13.50
N GLN A 124 1.44 -3.38 -14.43
CA GLN A 124 2.06 -2.09 -14.74
C GLN A 124 1.07 -1.01 -15.22
N ARG A 125 0.04 -1.39 -16.00
CA ARG A 125 -0.96 -0.45 -16.50
C ARG A 125 -1.87 0.03 -15.36
N GLU A 126 -2.26 -0.88 -14.47
CA GLU A 126 -3.05 -0.59 -13.27
C GLU A 126 -2.28 0.33 -12.32
N VAL A 127 -1.01 0.06 -12.05
CA VAL A 127 -0.16 0.94 -11.24
C VAL A 127 -0.06 2.33 -11.88
N LYS A 128 0.12 2.43 -13.21
CA LYS A 128 0.16 3.73 -13.90
C LYS A 128 -1.14 4.50 -13.72
N ARG A 129 -2.29 3.85 -13.90
CA ARG A 129 -3.61 4.46 -13.67
C ARG A 129 -3.77 4.92 -12.21
N LEU A 130 -3.43 4.05 -11.26
CA LEU A 130 -3.51 4.35 -9.84
C LEU A 130 -2.61 5.53 -9.45
N SER A 131 -1.44 5.64 -10.07
CA SER A 131 -0.52 6.77 -9.86
C SER A 131 -1.13 8.11 -10.25
N THR A 132 -1.88 8.16 -11.35
CA THR A 132 -2.63 9.35 -11.75
C THR A 132 -3.71 9.70 -10.74
N LEU A 133 -4.43 8.70 -10.21
CA LEU A 133 -5.47 8.91 -9.20
C LEU A 133 -4.89 9.43 -7.88
N VAL A 134 -3.80 8.82 -7.40
CA VAL A 134 -3.11 9.29 -6.18
C VAL A 134 -2.58 10.71 -6.38
N ALA A 135 -1.95 11.00 -7.53
CA ALA A 135 -1.47 12.35 -7.84
C ALA A 135 -2.61 13.39 -7.84
N ALA A 136 -3.75 13.06 -8.45
CA ALA A 136 -4.93 13.91 -8.46
C ALA A 136 -5.51 14.13 -7.06
N HIS A 137 -5.55 13.08 -6.22
CA HIS A 137 -6.00 13.19 -4.83
C HIS A 137 -5.10 14.15 -4.03
N ILE A 138 -3.78 14.00 -4.14
CA ILE A 138 -2.83 14.91 -3.46
C ILE A 138 -2.91 16.34 -4.01
N ASP A 139 -3.14 16.52 -5.31
CA ASP A 139 -3.36 17.83 -5.92
C ASP A 139 -4.64 18.50 -5.42
N MET A 140 -5.73 17.73 -5.28
CA MET A 140 -6.99 18.21 -4.68
C MET A 140 -6.77 18.70 -3.24
N ILE A 141 -6.11 17.90 -2.39
CA ILE A 141 -5.77 18.31 -1.02
C ILE A 141 -4.90 19.57 -1.02
N PHE A 142 -3.91 19.65 -1.92
CA PHE A 142 -3.05 20.83 -2.04
C PHE A 142 -3.86 22.07 -2.40
N ILE A 143 -4.76 22.00 -3.39
CA ILE A 143 -5.61 23.11 -3.81
C ILE A 143 -6.52 23.56 -2.66
N GLN A 144 -7.15 22.60 -1.96
CA GLN A 144 -8.00 22.89 -0.82
C GLN A 144 -7.22 23.64 0.28
N LEU A 145 -6.08 23.10 0.69
CA LEU A 145 -5.26 23.72 1.74
C LEU A 145 -4.69 25.08 1.30
N CYS A 146 -4.36 25.27 0.03
CA CYS A 146 -3.99 26.58 -0.50
C CYS A 146 -5.13 27.59 -0.31
N GLY A 147 -6.37 27.23 -0.66
CA GLY A 147 -7.54 28.11 -0.49
C GLY A 147 -7.84 28.43 0.97
N GLU A 148 -7.57 27.50 1.89
CA GLU A 148 -7.77 27.70 3.33
C GLU A 148 -6.65 28.53 3.98
N MET A 149 -5.40 28.37 3.53
CA MET A 149 -4.22 28.89 4.24
C MET A 149 -3.56 30.10 3.58
N LEU A 150 -3.66 30.25 2.27
CA LEU A 150 -2.96 31.28 1.50
C LEU A 150 -3.93 32.37 1.05
N THR A 151 -4.48 33.11 2.01
CA THR A 151 -5.15 34.40 1.72
C THR A 151 -4.10 35.48 1.48
N ASP A 152 -4.44 36.54 0.72
CA ASP A 152 -3.49 37.58 0.27
C ASP A 152 -2.68 38.26 1.40
N GLU A 153 -3.18 38.21 2.65
CA GLU A 153 -2.52 38.78 3.84
C GLU A 153 -1.61 37.78 4.59
N LEU A 154 -1.68 36.48 4.30
CA LEU A 154 -1.09 35.39 5.11
C LEU A 154 -0.02 34.56 4.39
N ALA A 155 0.33 34.88 3.14
CA ALA A 155 1.30 34.14 2.33
C ALA A 155 2.77 34.36 2.77
N SER A 156 3.10 33.97 4.00
CA SER A 156 4.46 33.99 4.54
C SER A 156 5.19 32.65 4.36
N PRO A 157 6.53 32.62 4.36
CA PRO A 157 7.30 31.37 4.28
C PRO A 157 6.95 30.34 5.37
N ILE A 158 6.55 30.81 6.56
CA ILE A 158 6.14 29.95 7.67
C ILE A 158 4.82 29.25 7.36
N VAL A 159 3.85 29.98 6.80
CA VAL A 159 2.55 29.43 6.39
C VAL A 159 2.72 28.44 5.23
N ILE A 160 3.59 28.76 4.27
CA ILE A 160 3.92 27.87 3.14
C ILE A 160 4.60 26.57 3.63
N LEU A 161 5.46 26.65 4.64
CA LEU A 161 6.07 25.48 5.26
C LEU A 161 5.04 24.61 5.99
N GLU A 162 4.07 25.22 6.67
CA GLU A 162 2.99 24.49 7.32
C GLU A 162 2.07 23.82 6.31
N LEU A 163 1.73 24.51 5.22
CA LEU A 163 1.02 23.93 4.07
C LEU A 163 1.77 22.70 3.54
N TYR A 164 3.08 22.79 3.36
CA TYR A 164 3.91 21.66 2.94
C TYR A 164 3.78 20.48 3.91
N ARG A 165 3.85 20.74 5.23
CA ARG A 165 3.78 19.67 6.25
C ARG A 165 2.44 18.96 6.24
N ARG A 166 1.34 19.68 6.03
CA ARG A 166 0.00 19.08 5.94
C ARG A 166 -0.15 18.21 4.69
N VAL A 167 0.30 18.67 3.53
CA VAL A 167 0.30 17.85 2.30
C VAL A 167 1.23 16.65 2.46
N ALA A 168 2.42 16.85 3.04
CA ALA A 168 3.39 15.80 3.31
C ALA A 168 2.85 14.73 4.29
N ALA A 169 1.99 15.12 5.23
CA ALA A 169 1.32 14.18 6.12
C ALA A 169 0.36 13.25 5.36
N GLU A 170 -0.40 13.78 4.39
CA GLU A 170 -1.25 12.94 3.52
C GLU A 170 -0.43 11.97 2.67
N VAL A 171 0.71 12.42 2.12
CA VAL A 171 1.64 11.53 1.41
C VAL A 171 2.20 10.44 2.33
N SER A 172 2.51 10.78 3.59
CA SER A 172 3.06 9.84 4.56
C SER A 172 2.05 8.76 4.99
N ARG A 173 0.73 8.98 4.82
CA ARG A 173 -0.30 7.96 5.08
C ARG A 173 -0.23 6.78 4.11
N LEU A 174 0.41 6.96 2.95
CA LEU A 174 0.66 5.92 1.95
C LEU A 174 2.01 5.21 2.16
N ASP A 175 2.61 5.35 3.34
CA ASP A 175 3.96 4.84 3.67
C ASP A 175 5.06 5.34 2.71
N VAL A 176 4.84 6.49 2.06
CA VAL A 176 5.81 7.15 1.20
C VAL A 176 6.44 8.32 1.92
N ILE A 177 7.78 8.37 1.97
CA ILE A 177 8.51 9.51 2.50
C ILE A 177 8.38 10.71 1.54
N PRO A 178 7.83 11.86 1.98
CA PRO A 178 7.67 13.04 1.14
C PRO A 178 9.01 13.61 0.66
N PRO A 179 9.07 14.21 -0.55
CA PRO A 179 10.27 14.88 -1.05
C PRO A 179 10.71 16.00 -0.09
N GLY A 180 11.99 16.03 0.28
CA GLY A 180 12.54 17.05 1.18
C GLY A 180 12.14 16.91 2.66
N TYR A 181 11.44 15.83 3.04
CA TYR A 181 10.86 15.66 4.38
C TYR A 181 11.87 15.88 5.52
N GLU A 182 13.07 15.30 5.43
CA GLU A 182 14.09 15.45 6.47
C GLU A 182 14.58 16.89 6.68
N ALA A 183 14.58 17.70 5.61
CA ALA A 183 14.98 19.10 5.66
C ALA A 183 13.83 20.01 6.12
N LEU A 184 12.58 19.65 5.84
CA LEU A 184 11.40 20.50 6.04
C LEU A 184 10.57 20.13 7.29
N ARG A 185 10.72 18.92 7.84
CA ARG A 185 10.03 18.51 9.08
C ARG A 185 10.41 19.38 10.28
N SER A 186 9.60 19.39 11.33
CA SER A 186 10.00 20.01 12.59
C SER A 186 11.08 19.18 13.27
N LYS A 187 12.13 19.83 13.81
CA LYS A 187 13.20 19.18 14.58
C LYS A 187 13.51 20.06 15.80
N HIS A 188 13.40 19.50 17.00
CA HIS A 188 13.68 20.21 18.25
C HIS A 188 15.12 20.76 18.28
N ASN A 189 16.11 20.00 17.82
CA ASN A 189 17.52 20.37 17.86
C ASN A 189 18.07 20.72 16.47
N ARG A 190 17.36 21.57 15.72
CA ARG A 190 17.77 21.99 14.38
C ARG A 190 18.92 23.00 14.47
N ARG A 191 20.09 22.63 13.92
CA ARG A 191 21.28 23.50 13.86
C ARG A 191 21.27 24.49 12.69
N ASN A 192 20.72 24.11 11.54
CA ASN A 192 20.70 24.91 10.33
C ASN A 192 19.30 25.48 10.05
N PRO A 193 19.18 26.70 9.48
CA PRO A 193 17.88 27.26 9.12
C PRO A 193 17.15 26.38 8.10
N ILE A 194 15.83 26.56 8.02
CA ILE A 194 14.99 25.82 7.08
C ILE A 194 15.27 26.32 5.67
N ASN A 195 15.58 25.43 4.74
CA ASN A 195 15.73 25.77 3.34
C ASN A 195 14.36 25.76 2.65
N TYR A 196 13.72 26.93 2.57
CA TYR A 196 12.40 27.10 1.97
C TYR A 196 12.38 26.85 0.45
N GLU A 197 13.52 26.96 -0.24
CA GLU A 197 13.64 26.73 -1.69
C GLU A 197 13.30 25.29 -2.10
N LEU A 198 13.32 24.35 -1.16
CA LEU A 198 12.95 22.96 -1.41
C LEU A 198 11.43 22.77 -1.57
N ILE A 199 10.62 23.69 -1.05
CA ILE A 199 9.17 23.52 -0.94
C ILE A 199 8.48 23.46 -2.31
N PRO A 200 8.71 24.40 -3.26
CA PRO A 200 8.05 24.35 -4.56
C PRO A 200 8.33 23.06 -5.34
N GLY A 201 9.60 22.63 -5.34
CA GLY A 201 10.00 21.37 -5.98
C GLY A 201 9.37 20.14 -5.31
N ALA A 202 9.22 20.17 -3.98
CA ALA A 202 8.57 19.09 -3.26
C ALA A 202 7.07 19.00 -3.58
N PHE A 203 6.35 20.12 -3.62
CA PHE A 203 4.95 20.14 -4.04
C PHE A 203 4.76 19.62 -5.47
N ALA A 204 5.63 20.03 -6.40
CA ALA A 204 5.57 19.55 -7.78
C ALA A 204 5.73 18.02 -7.86
N ARG A 205 6.64 17.44 -7.07
CA ARG A 205 6.85 15.99 -7.02
C ARG A 205 5.68 15.24 -6.40
N MET A 206 5.14 15.71 -5.27
CA MET A 206 4.02 15.06 -4.58
C MET A 206 2.73 15.03 -5.42
N ARG A 207 2.59 15.93 -6.40
CA ARG A 207 1.43 16.03 -7.30
C ARG A 207 1.70 15.45 -8.69
N CYS A 208 2.88 14.86 -8.90
CA CYS A 208 3.30 14.32 -10.20
C CYS A 208 2.99 12.82 -10.29
N ALA A 209 2.22 12.42 -11.31
CA ALA A 209 1.88 11.02 -11.57
C ALA A 209 3.11 10.13 -11.83
N ASP A 210 4.12 10.62 -12.56
CA ASP A 210 5.34 9.84 -12.85
C ASP A 210 6.23 9.63 -11.61
N TRP A 211 6.12 10.52 -10.63
CA TRP A 211 6.77 10.31 -9.33
C TRP A 211 6.04 9.22 -8.55
N TRP A 212 4.71 9.30 -8.46
CA TRP A 212 3.88 8.27 -7.84
C TRP A 212 4.02 6.90 -8.49
N GLN A 213 4.16 6.83 -9.81
CA GLN A 213 4.38 5.55 -10.50
C GLN A 213 5.63 4.84 -9.99
N ARG A 214 6.72 5.58 -9.78
CA ARG A 214 7.94 5.00 -9.21
C ARG A 214 7.74 4.60 -7.75
N LYS A 215 7.03 5.39 -6.96
CA LYS A 215 6.78 5.11 -5.53
C LYS A 215 5.86 3.93 -5.30
N LEU A 216 4.72 3.86 -5.99
CA LEU A 216 3.83 2.72 -5.92
C LEU A 216 4.49 1.45 -6.46
N TRP A 217 5.36 1.55 -7.46
CA TRP A 217 6.12 0.39 -7.94
C TRP A 217 7.16 -0.09 -6.93
N GLN A 218 7.78 0.81 -6.17
CA GLN A 218 8.66 0.44 -5.05
C GLN A 218 7.87 -0.27 -3.96
N LEU A 219 6.79 0.35 -3.48
CA LEU A 219 5.90 -0.22 -2.44
C LEU A 219 5.28 -1.56 -2.82
N ARG A 220 5.01 -1.78 -4.10
CA ARG A 220 4.54 -3.08 -4.61
C ARG A 220 5.58 -4.20 -4.42
N ASN A 221 6.87 -3.86 -4.38
CA ASN A 221 7.96 -4.81 -4.42
C ASN A 221 8.72 -4.98 -3.09
N GLU A 222 8.53 -4.08 -2.13
CA GLU A 222 9.17 -4.03 -0.79
C GLU A 222 8.52 -4.95 0.25
#